data_AF-A0AAW0WVK6-F1
#
_entry.id   AF-A0AAW0WVK6-F1
#
_cell.length_a   1.000
_cell.length_b   1.000
_cell.length_c   1.000
_cell.angle_alpha   90.00
_cell.angle_beta   90.00
_cell.angle_gamma   90.00
#
_symmetry.space_group_name_H-M   'P 1'
#
loop_
_entity.id
_entity.type
_entity.pdbx_description
1 polymer ?
#
loop_
_entity_poly.entity_id
_entity_poly.type
_entity_poly.pdbx_seq_one_letter_code
_entity_poly.pdbx_strand_id
1 'polypeptide(L)'
;MWGKRAGFAKVAIGANAPVVPMFTENLREAFRTVSWPQKLWVTLYEKLRFPCAPIYGGFPVKLRAHLGKPIYHKPGETPEELAERTREALDNLIQQNQKLPGNILRALIARVYENPKRD
;
A
#
# COMPACT_ATOMS: atom_id res chain seq x y z
N MET A 1 -7.76 -3.24 -0.89
CA MET A 1 -7.35 -1.82 -0.99
C MET A 1 -8.44 -1.06 -1.73
N TRP A 2 -8.75 0.16 -1.29
CA TRP A 2 -9.77 1.12 -1.76
C TRP A 2 -11.24 0.69 -2.00
N GLY A 3 -11.58 -0.54 -2.36
CA GLY A 3 -12.97 -0.91 -2.64
C GLY A 3 -13.55 -0.02 -3.76
N LYS A 4 -14.78 0.48 -3.59
CA LYS A 4 -15.41 1.42 -4.55
C LYS A 4 -15.01 2.90 -4.34
N ARG A 5 -13.93 3.19 -3.61
CA ARG A 5 -13.54 4.58 -3.26
C ARG A 5 -12.67 5.20 -4.37
N ALA A 6 -13.25 6.08 -5.18
CA ALA A 6 -12.58 6.83 -6.25
C ALA A 6 -12.43 8.34 -5.94
N GLY A 7 -12.43 8.74 -4.66
CA GLY A 7 -12.39 10.16 -4.26
C GLY A 7 -11.14 10.90 -4.75
N PHE A 8 -9.97 10.26 -4.69
CA PHE A 8 -8.72 10.86 -5.18
C PHE A 8 -8.76 11.12 -6.69
N ALA A 9 -9.39 10.21 -7.44
CA ALA A 9 -9.51 10.33 -8.90
C ALA A 9 -10.45 11.49 -9.29
N LYS A 10 -11.55 11.67 -8.54
CA LYS A 10 -12.44 12.84 -8.71
C LYS A 10 -11.69 14.16 -8.54
N VAL A 11 -10.86 14.24 -7.49
CA VAL A 11 -10.04 15.44 -7.22
C VAL A 11 -8.98 15.64 -8.30
N ALA A 12 -8.29 14.58 -8.73
CA ALA A 12 -7.27 14.65 -9.77
C ALA A 12 -7.84 15.15 -11.11
N ILE A 13 -9.01 14.66 -11.51
CA ILE A 13 -9.71 15.13 -12.72
C ILE A 13 -10.12 16.60 -12.56
N GLY A 14 -10.76 16.96 -11.45
CA GLY A 14 -11.21 18.34 -11.21
C GLY A 14 -10.08 19.36 -11.12
N ALA A 15 -8.91 18.95 -10.61
CA ALA A 15 -7.73 19.80 -10.50
C ALA A 15 -6.80 19.74 -11.73
N ASN A 16 -7.14 18.94 -12.75
CA ASN A 16 -6.28 18.64 -13.89
C ASN A 16 -4.84 18.23 -13.48
N ALA A 17 -4.73 17.43 -12.42
CA ALA A 17 -3.48 17.03 -11.82
C ALA A 17 -3.16 15.55 -12.10
N PRO A 18 -1.87 15.18 -12.28
CA PRO A 18 -1.49 13.79 -12.44
C PRO A 18 -1.53 13.04 -11.11
N VAL A 19 -1.84 11.74 -11.16
CA VAL A 19 -1.74 10.84 -10.02
C VAL A 19 -0.42 10.08 -10.09
N VAL A 20 0.42 10.16 -9.04
CA VAL A 20 1.67 9.41 -8.96
C VAL A 20 1.47 8.19 -8.07
N PRO A 21 1.43 6.95 -8.61
CA PRO A 21 1.33 5.76 -7.79
C PRO A 21 2.64 5.56 -7.02
N MET A 22 2.54 5.26 -5.72
CA MET A 22 3.70 4.95 -4.90
C MET A 22 3.38 3.88 -3.86
N PHE A 23 4.40 3.09 -3.52
CA PHE A 23 4.31 2.16 -2.39
C PHE A 23 5.64 2.08 -1.65
N THR A 24 5.59 1.57 -0.42
CA THR A 24 6.80 1.38 0.41
C THR A 24 7.06 -0.11 0.61
N GLU A 25 8.23 -0.56 0.14
CA GLU A 25 8.73 -1.92 0.30
C GLU A 25 8.91 -2.25 1.79
N ASN A 26 8.61 -3.50 2.19
CA ASN A 26 8.79 -4.05 3.53
C ASN A 26 7.94 -3.38 4.65
N LEU A 27 6.99 -2.50 4.31
CA LEU A 27 6.19 -1.78 5.29
C LEU A 27 5.36 -2.73 6.18
N ARG A 28 4.84 -3.81 5.62
CA ARG A 28 4.07 -4.85 6.35
C ARG A 28 4.97 -5.79 7.17
N GLU A 29 6.26 -5.83 6.88
CA GLU A 29 7.27 -6.56 7.65
C GLU A 29 7.77 -5.70 8.82
N ALA A 30 7.84 -4.38 8.62
CA ALA A 30 8.15 -3.42 9.66
C ALA A 30 7.02 -3.32 10.70
N PHE A 31 5.77 -3.24 10.23
CA PHE A 31 4.59 -3.06 11.06
C PHE A 31 3.51 -4.07 10.66
N ARG A 32 3.29 -5.08 11.50
CA ARG A 32 2.21 -6.06 11.34
C ARG A 32 1.05 -5.64 12.23
N THR A 33 -0.12 -5.43 11.62
CA THR A 33 -1.36 -5.36 12.38
C THR A 33 -1.82 -6.78 12.70
N VAL A 34 -2.26 -7.03 13.94
CA VAL A 34 -2.88 -8.32 14.27
C VAL A 34 -4.22 -8.42 13.52
N SER A 35 -4.24 -9.21 12.46
CA SER A 35 -5.42 -9.33 11.59
C SER A 35 -6.53 -10.22 12.17
N TRP A 36 -6.31 -10.89 13.31
CA TRP A 36 -7.26 -11.86 13.84
C TRP A 36 -7.47 -11.78 15.36
N PRO A 37 -8.73 -11.72 15.83
CA PRO A 37 -9.99 -11.56 15.09
C PRO A 37 -10.32 -10.07 14.87
N GLN A 38 -10.30 -9.60 13.61
CA GLN A 38 -10.63 -8.20 13.26
C GLN A 38 -12.02 -7.76 13.75
N LYS A 39 -13.02 -8.65 13.74
CA LYS A 39 -14.37 -8.37 14.25
C LYS A 39 -14.38 -8.06 15.75
N LEU A 40 -13.57 -8.79 16.53
CA LEU A 40 -13.44 -8.54 17.97
C LEU A 40 -12.86 -7.15 18.23
N TRP A 41 -11.82 -6.77 17.48
CA TRP A 41 -11.20 -5.44 17.59
C TRP A 41 -12.15 -4.32 17.20
N VAL A 42 -12.96 -4.50 16.14
CA VAL A 42 -13.98 -3.52 15.73
C VAL A 42 -15.08 -3.40 16.79
N THR A 43 -15.63 -4.51 17.28
CA THR A 43 -16.65 -4.49 18.35
C THR A 43 -16.11 -3.87 19.65
N LEU A 44 -14.85 -4.14 19.99
CA LEU A 44 -14.19 -3.56 21.16
C LEU A 44 -13.98 -2.05 20.98
N TYR A 45 -13.53 -1.62 19.80
CA TYR A 45 -13.38 -0.20 19.46
C TYR A 45 -14.71 0.55 19.53
N GLU A 46 -15.79 -0.02 18.99
CA GLU A 46 -17.13 0.60 19.05
C GLU A 46 -17.65 0.75 20.48
N LYS A 47 -17.32 -0.21 21.37
CA LYS A 47 -17.73 -0.18 22.78
C LYS A 47 -16.87 0.71 23.67
N LEU A 48 -15.54 0.62 23.57
CA LEU A 48 -14.62 1.39 24.41
C LEU A 48 -14.25 2.76 23.82
N ARG A 49 -14.53 3.02 22.54
CA ARG A 49 -14.00 4.16 21.76
C ARG A 49 -12.48 4.32 21.86
N PHE A 50 -11.79 3.24 22.23
CA PHE A 50 -10.36 3.25 22.49
C PHE A 50 -9.63 2.67 21.27
N PRO A 51 -8.68 3.40 20.66
CA PRO A 51 -8.00 3.00 19.43
C PRO A 51 -6.96 1.89 19.67
N CYS A 52 -7.40 0.72 20.14
CA CYS A 52 -6.58 -0.49 20.26
C CYS A 52 -6.53 -1.22 18.91
N ALA A 53 -5.73 -0.72 17.98
CA ALA A 53 -5.20 -1.58 16.93
C ALA A 53 -3.82 -2.08 17.42
N PRO A 54 -3.69 -3.32 17.93
CA PRO A 54 -2.38 -3.84 18.29
C PRO A 54 -1.54 -3.99 17.03
N ILE A 55 -0.64 -3.01 16.83
CA ILE A 55 0.42 -3.07 15.85
C ILE A 55 1.61 -3.67 16.58
N TYR A 56 2.03 -4.88 16.18
CA TYR A 56 3.32 -5.42 16.60
C TYR A 56 4.31 -5.22 15.46
N GLY A 57 5.51 -4.75 15.79
CA GLY A 57 6.44 -4.31 14.75
C GLY A 57 7.57 -3.45 15.32
N GLY A 58 8.07 -2.54 14.49
CA GLY A 58 9.31 -1.80 14.77
C GLY A 58 10.56 -2.58 14.39
N PHE A 59 10.41 -3.67 13.62
CA PHE A 59 11.55 -4.39 13.09
C PHE A 59 12.36 -3.46 12.19
N PRO A 60 13.67 -3.38 12.36
CA PRO A 60 14.45 -2.36 11.68
C PRO A 60 14.85 -2.88 10.31
N VAL A 61 13.83 -3.17 9.48
CA VAL A 61 13.91 -3.58 8.08
C VAL A 61 14.13 -2.37 7.19
N LYS A 62 14.70 -2.58 6.00
CA LYS A 62 14.91 -1.49 5.04
C LYS A 62 13.60 -1.11 4.37
N LEU A 63 13.13 0.11 4.63
CA LEU A 63 11.99 0.71 3.94
C LEU A 63 12.49 1.46 2.71
N ARG A 64 11.93 1.14 1.53
CA ARG A 64 12.20 1.87 0.28
C ARG A 64 10.89 2.33 -0.32
N ALA A 65 10.75 3.64 -0.55
CA ALA A 65 9.61 4.19 -1.26
C ALA A 65 9.88 4.12 -2.77
N HIS A 66 9.02 3.43 -3.50
CA HIS A 66 9.07 3.33 -4.95
C HIS A 66 8.01 4.25 -5.54
N LEU A 67 8.43 5.16 -6.42
CA LEU A 67 7.55 6.08 -7.13
C LEU A 67 7.38 5.59 -8.57
N GLY A 68 6.14 5.41 -8.99
CA GLY A 68 5.81 5.08 -10.38
C GLY A 68 5.73 6.33 -11.26
N LYS A 69 5.47 6.11 -12.54
CA LYS A 69 5.29 7.20 -13.52
C LYS A 69 4.00 7.97 -13.24
N PRO A 70 3.98 9.30 -13.41
CA PRO A 70 2.74 10.08 -13.30
C PRO A 70 1.67 9.60 -14.28
N ILE A 71 0.45 9.44 -13.80
CA ILE A 71 -0.72 9.01 -14.57
C ILE A 71 -1.60 10.23 -14.81
N TYR A 72 -1.71 10.64 -16.07
CA TYR A 72 -2.63 11.68 -16.50
C TYR A 72 -3.99 11.06 -16.84
N HIS A 73 -5.06 11.79 -16.51
CA HIS A 73 -6.40 11.39 -16.88
C HIS A 73 -6.63 11.65 -18.39
N LYS A 74 -7.48 10.83 -19.01
CA LYS A 74 -7.87 10.98 -20.42
C LYS A 74 -9.11 11.88 -20.53
N PRO A 75 -9.32 12.55 -21.68
CA PRO A 75 -10.57 13.28 -21.92
C PRO A 75 -11.79 12.36 -21.78
N GLY A 76 -12.74 12.73 -20.93
CA GLY A 76 -13.96 11.95 -20.69
C GLY A 76 -13.80 10.69 -19.81
N GLU A 77 -12.63 10.48 -19.22
CA GLU A 77 -12.37 9.35 -18.33
C GLU A 77 -13.16 9.46 -17.02
N THR A 78 -13.79 8.36 -16.61
CA THR A 78 -14.50 8.30 -15.34
C THR A 78 -13.52 8.20 -14.16
N PRO A 79 -13.86 8.71 -12.97
CA PRO A 79 -13.02 8.56 -11.78
C PRO A 79 -12.71 7.10 -11.43
N GLU A 80 -13.64 6.19 -11.72
CA GLU A 80 -13.50 4.76 -11.49
C GLU A 80 -12.47 4.13 -12.43
N GLU A 81 -12.46 4.49 -13.71
CA GLU A 81 -11.45 4.06 -14.69
C GLU A 81 -10.05 4.56 -14.34
N LEU A 82 -9.94 5.83 -13.94
CA LEU A 82 -8.67 6.39 -13.48
C LEU A 82 -8.16 5.69 -12.22
N ALA A 83 -9.07 5.37 -11.29
CA ALA A 83 -8.73 4.64 -10.07
C ALA A 83 -8.24 3.22 -10.38
N GLU A 84 -8.88 2.54 -11.32
CA GLU A 84 -8.50 1.19 -11.72
C GLU A 84 -7.14 1.15 -12.43
N ARG A 85 -6.88 2.07 -13.37
CA ARG A 85 -5.55 2.22 -13.98
C ARG A 85 -4.46 2.53 -12.95
N THR A 86 -4.79 3.36 -11.95
CA THR A 86 -3.85 3.68 -10.86
C THR A 86 -3.56 2.44 -10.01
N ARG A 87 -4.59 1.62 -9.75
CA ARG A 87 -4.45 0.34 -9.04
C ARG A 87 -3.56 -0.62 -9.81
N GLU A 88 -3.79 -0.81 -11.11
CA GLU A 88 -2.96 -1.68 -11.96
C GLU A 88 -1.50 -1.22 -11.99
N ALA A 89 -1.26 0.09 -12.15
CA ALA A 89 0.08 0.65 -12.11
C ALA A 89 0.77 0.41 -10.76
N LEU A 90 0.03 0.55 -9.65
CA LEU A 90 0.53 0.27 -8.31
C LEU A 90 0.84 -1.22 -8.11
N ASP A 91 -0.04 -2.12 -8.57
CA ASP A 91 0.15 -3.57 -8.45
C ASP A 91 1.38 -4.02 -9.26
N ASN A 92 1.57 -3.48 -10.47
CA ASN A 92 2.77 -3.71 -11.26
C ASN A 92 4.04 -3.21 -10.55
N LEU A 93 3.97 -2.01 -9.95
CA LEU A 93 5.08 -1.45 -9.19
C LEU A 93 5.45 -2.33 -7.98
N ILE A 94 4.44 -2.86 -7.27
CA ILE A 94 4.62 -3.81 -6.16
C ILE A 94 5.22 -5.12 -6.66
N GLN A 95 4.70 -5.69 -7.76
CA GLN A 95 5.20 -6.95 -8.31
C GLN A 95 6.65 -6.83 -8.76
N GLN A 96 7.06 -5.70 -9.33
CA GLN A 96 8.46 -5.50 -9.74
C GLN A 96 9.41 -5.39 -8.54
N ASN A 97 9.00 -4.65 -7.51
CA ASN A 97 9.93 -4.25 -6.44
C ASN A 97 9.82 -5.07 -5.15
N GLN A 98 8.76 -5.88 -4.96
CA GLN A 98 8.55 -6.67 -3.75
C GLN A 98 8.33 -8.16 -4.06
N LYS A 99 9.06 -9.02 -3.32
CA LYS A 99 8.81 -10.47 -3.30
C LYS A 99 7.59 -10.76 -2.43
N LEU A 100 6.56 -11.37 -3.00
CA LEU A 100 5.36 -11.81 -2.29
C LEU A 100 5.31 -13.35 -2.23
N PRO A 101 4.87 -13.97 -1.11
CA PRO A 101 4.50 -13.35 0.15
C PRO A 101 5.71 -12.72 0.88
N GLY A 102 5.45 -11.68 1.66
CA GLY A 102 6.45 -10.97 2.44
C GLY A 102 6.91 -11.76 3.68
N ASN A 103 8.18 -11.61 4.08
CA ASN A 103 8.81 -12.34 5.17
C ASN A 103 9.75 -11.42 5.97
N ILE A 104 9.56 -11.37 7.29
CA ILE A 104 10.31 -10.47 8.21
C ILE A 104 11.80 -10.81 8.21
N LEU A 105 12.19 -12.09 8.29
CA LEU A 105 13.60 -12.50 8.30
C LEU A 105 14.29 -12.11 6.98
N ARG A 106 13.61 -12.33 5.85
CA ARG A 106 14.13 -11.91 4.54
C ARG A 106 14.31 -10.39 4.47
N ALA A 107 13.36 -9.62 5.00
CA ALA A 107 13.43 -8.16 5.03
C ALA A 107 14.52 -7.63 5.99
N LEU A 108 14.82 -8.35 7.08
CA LEU A 108 15.94 -8.04 7.98
C LEU A 108 17.28 -8.32 7.30
N ILE A 109 17.44 -9.47 6.65
CA ILE A 109 18.67 -9.80 5.90
C ILE A 109 18.90 -8.80 4.76
N ALA A 110 17.83 -8.36 4.10
CA ALA A 110 17.87 -7.36 3.03
C ALA A 110 18.49 -6.01 3.45
N ARG A 111 18.64 -5.76 4.76
CA ARG A 111 19.33 -4.58 5.27
C ARG A 111 20.85 -4.67 5.15
N VAL A 112 21.41 -5.87 5.26
CA VAL A 112 22.86 -6.10 5.21
C VAL A 112 23.27 -6.58 3.81
N TYR A 113 22.45 -7.41 3.17
CA TYR A 113 22.71 -7.95 1.85
C TYR A 113 21.50 -7.77 0.94
N GLU A 114 21.65 -6.97 -0.12
CA GLU A 114 20.59 -6.79 -1.10
C GLU A 114 20.46 -8.05 -1.96
N ASN A 115 19.34 -8.77 -1.80
CA ASN A 115 19.00 -9.88 -2.68
C ASN A 115 17.88 -9.44 -3.64
N PRO A 116 18.23 -8.82 -4.80
CA PRO A 116 17.26 -8.34 -5.76
C PRO A 116 16.31 -9.47 -6.19
N LYS A 117 15.12 -9.09 -6.65
CA LYS A 117 14.22 -10.04 -7.27
C LYS A 117 14.89 -10.56 -8.55
N ARG A 118 15.10 -11.88 -8.60
CA ARG A 118 15.48 -12.57 -9.84
C ARG A 118 14.18 -12.74 -10.61
N ASP A 119 14.20 -12.34 -11.88
CA ASP A 119 13.07 -12.38 -12.80
C ASP A 119 12.51 -13.80 -12.98
#